data_AF-A0A966PXE7-F1
#
_entry.id   AF-A0A966PXE7-F1
#
_cell.length_a   1.000
_cell.length_b   1.000
_cell.length_c   1.000
_cell.angle_alpha   90.00
_cell.angle_beta   90.00
_cell.angle_gamma   90.00
#
_symmetry.space_group_name_H-M   'P 1'
#
loop_
_entity.id
_entity.type
_entity.pdbx_description
1 polymer ?
#
loop_
_entity_poly.entity_id
_entity_poly.type
_entity_poly.pdbx_seq_one_letter_code
_entity_poly.pdbx_strand_id
1 'polypeptide(L)'
;MDALNRATAAAGNINTAGNVFLPGTPAAGGMGAADILAKQYAEAQAQREKDQQMQRESIMNILTDRFTRYNLTGLIPTIKRLAQEGATESTITLALQETEDYKRRFKANEDRIKKGLQVLTPAEYLNLEDGYRQTLRAYGLNQFDTDDYVSQFISNDVSPVELSNRVVTAVQRVRNADPAIARTLRDYYGIGDTDLVAYVLDPNQQFPKIQTQVAAAEIGAAARLQGLQPGVAVSEQLARQGVTQVEAQRGYATIADILPTAEKLSGIYSTTMPGFGLAEAEQDVFNTLASAQRKRKNLIEREIAEFSGQSGLARGSLGISTSGTY
;
A
#
# COMPACT_ATOMS: atom_id res chain seq x y z
N MET A 1 6.88 -15.29 -61.04
CA MET A 1 7.19 -15.95 -62.32
C MET A 1 8.64 -16.40 -62.30
N ASP A 2 8.99 -17.37 -61.45
CA ASP A 2 10.37 -17.90 -61.42
C ASP A 2 10.45 -19.25 -60.68
N ALA A 3 9.62 -20.21 -61.12
CA ALA A 3 9.56 -21.55 -60.53
C ALA A 3 9.36 -22.69 -61.56
N LEU A 4 9.58 -22.43 -62.86
CA LEU A 4 9.28 -23.42 -63.91
C LEU A 4 10.44 -23.89 -64.80
N ASN A 5 11.70 -23.46 -64.58
CA ASN A 5 12.78 -23.67 -65.57
C ASN A 5 14.06 -24.39 -65.08
N ARG A 6 14.00 -25.25 -64.06
CA ARG A 6 15.16 -26.08 -63.66
C ARG A 6 14.86 -27.56 -63.46
N ALA A 7 14.16 -28.19 -64.41
CA ALA A 7 14.01 -29.65 -64.42
C ALA A 7 14.10 -30.26 -65.84
N THR A 8 14.87 -29.63 -66.74
CA THR A 8 14.99 -30.08 -68.15
C THR A 8 16.45 -30.13 -68.62
N ALA A 9 17.36 -30.66 -67.81
CA ALA A 9 18.73 -30.96 -68.26
C ALA A 9 19.43 -31.94 -67.31
N ALA A 10 19.27 -33.24 -67.52
CA ALA A 10 20.34 -34.22 -67.31
C ALA A 10 19.91 -35.61 -67.84
N ALA A 11 20.67 -36.11 -68.80
CA ALA A 11 20.77 -37.51 -69.23
C ALA A 11 19.65 -38.07 -70.12
N GLY A 12 19.58 -37.57 -71.35
CA GLY A 12 19.59 -38.52 -72.48
C GLY A 12 21.05 -38.84 -72.81
N ASN A 13 21.40 -40.13 -72.98
CA ASN A 13 21.74 -40.72 -74.28
C ASN A 13 22.27 -42.18 -74.16
N ILE A 14 21.93 -43.00 -75.18
CA ILE A 14 22.55 -44.25 -75.67
C ILE A 14 22.29 -45.57 -74.93
N ASN A 15 21.37 -46.40 -75.45
CA ASN A 15 21.79 -47.57 -76.26
C ASN A 15 20.65 -48.15 -77.12
N THR A 16 20.94 -48.29 -78.41
CA THR A 16 20.02 -48.76 -79.46
C THR A 16 20.40 -50.18 -79.85
N ALA A 17 19.40 -51.08 -79.87
CA ALA A 17 19.34 -52.38 -80.55
C ALA A 17 20.33 -53.50 -80.15
N GLY A 18 19.77 -54.60 -79.63
CA GLY A 18 20.47 -55.88 -79.43
C GLY A 18 19.71 -56.88 -78.55
N ASN A 19 18.65 -57.49 -79.11
CA ASN A 19 17.94 -58.74 -78.73
C ASN A 19 18.85 -59.77 -77.98
N VAL A 20 18.48 -60.59 -76.98
CA VAL A 20 17.28 -61.36 -76.59
C VAL A 20 17.47 -61.85 -75.13
N PHE A 21 16.44 -61.78 -74.26
CA PHE A 21 15.91 -62.89 -73.42
C PHE A 21 14.83 -62.37 -72.43
N LEU A 22 13.57 -62.67 -72.75
CA LEU A 22 12.42 -62.68 -71.82
C LEU A 22 12.34 -64.10 -71.20
N PRO A 23 11.64 -64.35 -70.07
CA PRO A 23 10.76 -63.46 -69.31
C PRO A 23 11.05 -63.47 -67.79
N GLY A 24 11.49 -62.34 -67.24
CA GLY A 24 11.42 -62.14 -65.79
C GLY A 24 10.00 -61.74 -65.41
N THR A 25 9.27 -62.60 -64.72
CA THR A 25 8.15 -62.18 -63.87
C THR A 25 8.66 -61.12 -62.88
N PRO A 26 8.17 -59.86 -62.87
CA PRO A 26 8.32 -59.05 -61.69
C PRO A 26 7.25 -59.51 -60.70
N ALA A 27 7.69 -60.23 -59.68
CA ALA A 27 6.95 -60.31 -58.44
C ALA A 27 6.81 -58.89 -57.85
N ALA A 28 5.61 -58.58 -57.39
CA ALA A 28 5.29 -57.72 -56.26
C ALA A 28 6.00 -56.34 -56.13
N GLY A 29 5.23 -55.27 -56.40
CA GLY A 29 5.09 -54.18 -55.42
C GLY A 29 6.26 -53.23 -55.14
N GLY A 30 7.20 -53.01 -56.06
CA GLY A 30 8.26 -52.02 -55.89
C GLY A 30 7.87 -50.62 -56.39
N MET A 31 7.81 -49.62 -55.49
CA MET A 31 7.61 -48.20 -55.83
C MET A 31 8.71 -47.68 -56.78
N GLY A 32 8.33 -46.93 -57.82
CA GLY A 32 9.28 -46.29 -58.72
C GLY A 32 10.00 -45.12 -58.06
N ALA A 33 11.13 -44.66 -58.63
CA ALA A 33 11.92 -43.56 -58.07
C ALA A 33 11.11 -42.24 -57.87
N ALA A 34 10.12 -41.99 -58.72
CA ALA A 34 9.19 -40.86 -58.60
C ALA A 34 8.23 -41.00 -57.41
N ASP A 35 7.76 -42.22 -57.12
CA ASP A 35 6.87 -42.52 -55.99
C ASP A 35 7.62 -42.36 -54.65
N ILE A 36 8.90 -42.74 -54.61
CA ILE A 36 9.78 -42.58 -53.45
C ILE A 36 9.98 -41.09 -53.14
N LEU A 37 10.26 -40.26 -54.16
CA LEU A 37 10.40 -38.81 -54.00
C LEU A 37 9.08 -38.16 -53.53
N ALA A 38 7.95 -38.51 -54.14
CA ALA A 38 6.64 -38.00 -53.73
C ALA A 38 6.30 -38.35 -52.27
N LYS A 39 6.60 -39.59 -51.85
CA LYS A 39 6.44 -40.03 -50.47
C LYS A 39 7.34 -39.25 -49.50
N GLN A 40 8.61 -39.04 -49.85
CA GLN A 40 9.54 -38.25 -49.03
C GLN A 40 9.10 -36.78 -48.91
N TYR A 41 8.59 -36.17 -49.99
CA TYR A 41 8.02 -34.81 -49.93
C TYR A 41 6.77 -34.74 -49.04
N ALA A 42 5.85 -35.72 -49.14
CA ALA A 42 4.65 -35.79 -48.30
C ALA A 42 5.00 -36.01 -46.82
N GLU A 43 5.96 -36.91 -46.52
CA GLU A 43 6.46 -37.15 -45.16
C GLU A 43 7.15 -35.90 -44.60
N ALA A 44 7.95 -35.19 -45.41
CA ALA A 44 8.60 -33.94 -45.00
C ALA A 44 7.58 -32.81 -44.76
N GLN A 45 6.50 -32.72 -45.55
CA GLN A 45 5.42 -31.78 -45.32
C GLN A 45 4.64 -32.12 -44.05
N ALA A 46 4.26 -33.39 -43.86
CA ALA A 46 3.58 -33.85 -42.65
C ALA A 46 4.43 -33.64 -41.39
N GLN A 47 5.75 -33.82 -41.49
CA GLN A 47 6.66 -33.54 -40.37
C GLN A 47 6.74 -32.03 -40.07
N ARG A 48 6.83 -31.17 -41.10
CA ARG A 48 6.79 -29.71 -40.90
C ARG A 48 5.48 -29.24 -40.27
N GLU A 49 4.35 -29.81 -40.68
CA GLU A 49 3.04 -29.52 -40.08
C GLU A 49 2.98 -29.95 -38.61
N LYS A 50 3.48 -31.15 -38.28
CA LYS A 50 3.61 -31.62 -36.90
C LYS A 50 4.53 -30.73 -36.06
N ASP A 51 5.68 -30.36 -36.59
CA ASP A 51 6.64 -29.49 -35.89
C ASP A 51 6.03 -28.10 -35.63
N GLN A 52 5.31 -27.54 -36.62
CA GLN A 52 4.56 -26.30 -36.45
C GLN A 52 3.44 -26.44 -35.41
N GLN A 53 2.74 -27.57 -35.38
CA GLN A 53 1.68 -27.83 -34.41
C GLN A 53 2.25 -27.95 -32.99
N MET A 54 3.32 -28.73 -32.80
CA MET A 54 4.02 -28.85 -31.52
C MET A 54 4.56 -27.49 -31.04
N GLN A 55 5.09 -26.67 -31.95
CA GLN A 55 5.57 -25.33 -31.63
C GLN A 55 4.42 -24.40 -31.20
N ARG A 56 3.26 -24.47 -31.88
CA ARG A 56 2.05 -23.73 -31.49
C ARG A 56 1.55 -24.17 -30.12
N GLU A 57 1.50 -25.48 -29.85
CA GLU A 57 1.08 -26.03 -28.55
C GLU A 57 2.01 -25.59 -27.43
N SER A 58 3.33 -25.65 -27.63
CA SER A 58 4.32 -25.19 -26.66
C SER A 58 4.18 -23.69 -26.35
N ILE A 59 4.05 -22.84 -27.37
CA ILE A 59 3.81 -21.40 -27.20
C ILE A 59 2.51 -21.16 -26.42
N MET A 60 1.44 -21.87 -26.76
CA MET A 60 0.15 -21.73 -26.08
C MET A 60 0.22 -22.18 -24.61
N ASN A 61 1.02 -23.19 -24.28
CA ASN A 61 1.23 -23.63 -22.91
C ASN A 61 1.98 -22.55 -22.09
N ILE A 62 3.04 -21.96 -22.66
CA ILE A 62 3.77 -20.85 -22.02
C ILE A 62 2.88 -19.63 -21.81
N LEU A 63 2.07 -19.28 -22.82
CA LEU A 63 1.10 -18.19 -22.71
C LEU A 63 0.05 -18.50 -21.64
N THR A 64 -0.46 -19.72 -21.60
CA THR A 64 -1.47 -20.13 -20.60
C THR A 64 -0.92 -20.02 -19.18
N ASP A 65 0.31 -20.45 -18.93
CA ASP A 65 0.97 -20.33 -17.62
C ASP A 65 1.13 -18.86 -17.19
N ARG A 66 1.64 -18.02 -18.10
CA ARG A 66 1.78 -16.57 -17.84
C ARG A 66 0.42 -15.90 -17.59
N PHE A 67 -0.60 -16.24 -18.36
CA PHE A 67 -1.94 -15.69 -18.20
C PHE A 67 -2.59 -16.18 -16.90
N THR A 68 -2.31 -17.40 -16.48
CA THR A 68 -2.76 -17.94 -15.18
C THR A 68 -2.19 -17.13 -14.03
N ARG A 69 -0.89 -16.84 -14.06
CA ARG A 69 -0.21 -16.05 -13.02
C ARG A 69 -0.86 -14.68 -12.79
N TYR A 70 -1.32 -14.04 -13.86
CA TYR A 70 -1.91 -12.71 -13.81
C TYR A 70 -3.44 -12.71 -13.83
N ASN A 71 -4.10 -13.86 -13.63
CA ASN A 71 -5.56 -13.97 -13.66
C ASN A 71 -6.18 -13.47 -14.98
N LEU A 72 -5.51 -13.75 -16.09
CA LEU A 72 -5.90 -13.39 -17.47
C LEU A 72 -6.50 -14.58 -18.25
N THR A 73 -6.74 -15.72 -17.62
CA THR A 73 -7.16 -16.96 -18.31
C THR A 73 -8.45 -16.80 -19.12
N GLY A 74 -9.38 -15.93 -18.69
CA GLY A 74 -10.59 -15.58 -19.43
C GLY A 74 -10.33 -14.96 -20.81
N LEU A 75 -9.17 -14.36 -21.04
CA LEU A 75 -8.81 -13.77 -22.34
C LEU A 75 -8.32 -14.80 -23.36
N ILE A 76 -7.91 -15.99 -22.89
CA ILE A 76 -7.28 -17.03 -23.74
C ILE A 76 -8.22 -17.49 -24.87
N PRO A 77 -9.51 -17.79 -24.66
CA PRO A 77 -10.40 -18.22 -25.74
C PRO A 77 -10.49 -17.19 -26.87
N THR A 78 -10.60 -15.90 -26.53
CA THR A 78 -10.68 -14.81 -27.51
C THR A 78 -9.37 -14.66 -28.27
N ILE A 79 -8.22 -14.73 -27.59
CA ILE A 79 -6.89 -14.69 -28.22
C ILE A 79 -6.72 -15.85 -29.20
N LYS A 80 -7.08 -17.08 -28.79
CA LYS A 80 -6.97 -18.27 -29.64
C LYS A 80 -7.81 -18.13 -30.90
N ARG A 81 -9.07 -17.71 -30.77
CA ARG A 81 -9.97 -17.50 -31.90
C ARG A 81 -9.41 -16.47 -32.88
N LEU A 82 -9.03 -15.28 -32.39
CA LEU A 82 -8.51 -14.21 -33.25
C LEU A 82 -7.18 -14.58 -33.91
N ALA A 83 -6.30 -15.29 -33.20
CA ALA A 83 -5.05 -15.78 -33.77
C ALA A 83 -5.28 -16.84 -34.87
N GLN A 84 -6.29 -17.70 -34.72
CA GLN A 84 -6.70 -18.66 -35.76
C GLN A 84 -7.31 -17.98 -36.98
N GLU A 85 -8.03 -16.87 -36.77
CA GLU A 85 -8.59 -16.01 -37.83
C GLU A 85 -7.51 -15.16 -38.56
N GLY A 86 -6.24 -15.24 -38.13
CA GLY A 86 -5.13 -14.50 -38.73
C GLY A 86 -5.07 -13.03 -38.34
N ALA A 87 -5.72 -12.64 -37.23
CA ALA A 87 -5.68 -11.28 -36.73
C ALA A 87 -4.25 -10.87 -36.33
N THR A 88 -3.90 -9.62 -36.60
CA THR A 88 -2.64 -9.03 -36.13
C THR A 88 -2.66 -8.82 -34.61
N GLU A 89 -1.50 -8.70 -33.99
CA GLU A 89 -1.37 -8.39 -32.55
C GLU A 89 -2.15 -7.12 -32.16
N SER A 90 -2.10 -6.08 -33.00
CA SER A 90 -2.86 -4.84 -32.80
C SER A 90 -4.37 -5.06 -32.82
N THR A 91 -4.86 -5.88 -33.75
CA THR A 91 -6.28 -6.22 -33.86
C THR A 91 -6.73 -7.05 -32.66
N ILE A 92 -5.91 -8.00 -32.22
CA ILE A 92 -6.17 -8.80 -31.03
C ILE A 92 -6.25 -7.89 -29.79
N THR A 93 -5.28 -7.00 -29.61
CA THR A 93 -5.23 -6.09 -28.46
C THR A 93 -6.46 -5.19 -28.39
N LEU A 94 -6.87 -4.60 -29.52
CA LEU A 94 -8.06 -3.77 -29.59
C LEU A 94 -9.34 -4.57 -29.33
N ALA A 95 -9.48 -5.75 -29.94
CA ALA A 95 -10.64 -6.60 -29.72
C ALA A 95 -10.74 -7.09 -28.27
N LEU A 96 -9.61 -7.34 -27.60
CA LEU A 96 -9.58 -7.72 -26.18
C LEU A 96 -10.11 -6.61 -25.29
N GLN A 97 -9.76 -5.35 -25.55
CA GLN A 97 -10.23 -4.20 -24.74
C GLN A 97 -11.75 -4.09 -24.69
N GLU A 98 -12.44 -4.54 -25.74
CA GLU A 98 -13.91 -4.54 -25.81
C GLU A 98 -14.56 -5.69 -25.03
N THR A 99 -13.79 -6.71 -24.62
CA THR A 99 -14.34 -7.88 -23.90
C THR A 99 -14.63 -7.59 -22.44
N GLU A 100 -15.69 -8.20 -21.91
CA GLU A 100 -16.06 -8.09 -20.49
C GLU A 100 -15.00 -8.67 -19.56
N ASP A 101 -14.30 -9.73 -19.98
CA ASP A 101 -13.21 -10.32 -19.21
C ASP A 101 -12.02 -9.35 -19.06
N TYR A 102 -11.72 -8.58 -20.11
CA TYR A 102 -10.67 -7.56 -20.06
C TYR A 102 -11.06 -6.40 -19.15
N LYS A 103 -12.27 -5.84 -19.34
CA LYS A 103 -12.79 -4.75 -18.51
C LYS A 103 -12.80 -5.14 -17.03
N ARG A 104 -13.23 -6.36 -16.73
CA ARG A 104 -13.22 -6.89 -15.35
C ARG A 104 -11.82 -7.00 -14.78
N ARG A 105 -10.83 -7.46 -15.56
CA ARG A 105 -9.46 -7.63 -15.06
C ARG A 105 -8.72 -6.32 -14.84
N PHE A 106 -8.98 -5.33 -15.69
CA PHE A 106 -8.35 -4.01 -15.65
C PHE A 106 -9.34 -2.92 -15.15
N LYS A 107 -10.28 -3.31 -14.29
CA LYS A 107 -11.41 -2.46 -13.84
C LYS A 107 -10.99 -1.09 -13.29
N ALA A 108 -9.82 -0.97 -12.68
CA ALA A 108 -9.37 0.31 -12.15
C ALA A 108 -9.14 1.36 -13.25
N ASN A 109 -8.91 0.96 -14.51
CA ASN A 109 -8.81 1.90 -15.63
C ASN A 109 -10.14 2.62 -15.91
N GLU A 110 -11.29 1.97 -15.70
CA GLU A 110 -12.58 2.66 -15.84
C GLU A 110 -12.74 3.76 -14.79
N ASP A 111 -12.31 3.50 -13.56
CA ASP A 111 -12.34 4.50 -12.49
C ASP A 111 -11.32 5.62 -12.72
N ARG A 112 -10.15 5.31 -13.30
CA ARG A 112 -9.18 6.31 -13.74
C ARG A 112 -9.79 7.24 -14.79
N ILE A 113 -10.51 6.71 -15.79
CA ILE A 113 -11.22 7.51 -16.80
C ILE A 113 -12.23 8.44 -16.14
N LYS A 114 -13.06 7.94 -15.22
CA LYS A 114 -14.05 8.76 -14.49
C LYS A 114 -13.40 9.89 -13.69
N LYS A 115 -12.17 9.69 -13.20
CA LYS A 115 -11.39 10.67 -12.45
C LYS A 115 -10.51 11.57 -13.34
N GLY A 116 -10.55 11.41 -14.66
CA GLY A 116 -9.71 12.17 -15.60
C GLY A 116 -8.23 11.78 -15.56
N LEU A 117 -7.91 10.60 -15.02
CA LEU A 117 -6.55 10.05 -14.97
C LEU A 117 -6.23 9.30 -16.26
N GLN A 118 -4.94 9.24 -16.61
CA GLN A 118 -4.46 8.47 -17.75
C GLN A 118 -4.79 6.97 -17.59
N VAL A 119 -5.33 6.38 -18.65
CA VAL A 119 -5.54 4.93 -18.76
C VAL A 119 -4.18 4.23 -18.83
N LEU A 120 -4.00 3.22 -17.99
CA LEU A 120 -2.79 2.42 -17.98
C LEU A 120 -2.85 1.34 -19.04
N THR A 121 -1.71 1.08 -19.69
CA THR A 121 -1.53 -0.11 -20.50
C THR A 121 -1.58 -1.37 -19.61
N PRO A 122 -1.88 -2.56 -20.17
CA PRO A 122 -1.85 -3.81 -19.42
C PRO A 122 -0.52 -4.05 -18.70
N ALA A 123 0.61 -3.72 -19.32
CA ALA A 123 1.92 -3.90 -18.71
C ALA A 123 2.13 -2.98 -17.51
N GLU A 124 1.79 -1.69 -17.61
CA GLU A 124 1.89 -0.74 -16.50
C GLU A 124 0.98 -1.14 -15.33
N TYR A 125 -0.24 -1.57 -15.63
CA TYR A 125 -1.21 -2.02 -14.63
C TYR A 125 -0.67 -3.22 -13.83
N LEU A 126 -0.22 -4.27 -14.52
CA LEU A 126 0.30 -5.48 -13.88
C LEU A 126 1.58 -5.20 -13.08
N ASN A 127 2.46 -4.32 -13.58
CA ASN A 127 3.66 -3.93 -12.86
C ASN A 127 3.35 -3.18 -11.55
N LEU A 128 2.32 -2.32 -11.55
CA LEU A 128 1.86 -1.65 -10.32
C LEU A 128 1.31 -2.68 -9.33
N GLU A 129 0.44 -3.59 -9.78
CA GLU A 129 -0.07 -4.67 -8.93
C GLU A 129 1.07 -5.47 -8.31
N ASP A 130 2.00 -5.98 -9.11
CA ASP A 130 3.14 -6.76 -8.62
C ASP A 130 3.95 -6.00 -7.55
N GLY A 131 4.20 -4.69 -7.78
CA GLY A 131 4.88 -3.84 -6.80
C GLY A 131 4.10 -3.67 -5.47
N TYR A 132 2.78 -3.50 -5.54
CA TYR A 132 1.95 -3.42 -4.35
C TYR A 132 1.91 -4.74 -3.59
N ARG A 133 1.70 -5.85 -4.31
CA ARG A 133 1.63 -7.21 -3.75
C ARG A 133 2.92 -7.59 -3.07
N GLN A 134 4.07 -7.31 -3.70
CA GLN A 134 5.38 -7.54 -3.10
C GLN A 134 5.53 -6.80 -1.77
N THR A 135 5.11 -5.54 -1.72
CA THR A 135 5.15 -4.72 -0.50
C THR A 135 4.24 -5.31 0.58
N LEU A 136 3.00 -5.66 0.26
CA LEU A 136 2.05 -6.24 1.22
C LEU A 136 2.55 -7.58 1.78
N ARG A 137 3.01 -8.49 0.92
CA ARG A 137 3.56 -9.79 1.31
C ARG A 137 4.79 -9.66 2.20
N ALA A 138 5.69 -8.72 1.90
CA ALA A 138 6.90 -8.49 2.68
C ALA A 138 6.61 -8.14 4.15
N TYR A 139 5.45 -7.55 4.43
CA TYR A 139 5.01 -7.18 5.78
C TYR A 139 3.97 -8.14 6.38
N GLY A 140 3.70 -9.27 5.70
CA GLY A 140 2.74 -10.29 6.14
C GLY A 140 1.27 -9.87 6.03
N LEU A 141 0.97 -8.92 5.13
CA LEU A 141 -0.38 -8.37 4.90
C LEU A 141 -1.12 -9.13 3.78
N ASN A 142 -1.06 -10.46 3.81
CA ASN A 142 -1.57 -11.33 2.74
C ASN A 142 -3.09 -11.21 2.50
N GLN A 143 -3.86 -10.79 3.52
CA GLN A 143 -5.30 -10.54 3.39
C GLN A 143 -5.63 -9.35 2.47
N PHE A 144 -4.67 -8.45 2.26
CA PHE A 144 -4.80 -7.29 1.37
C PHE A 144 -4.20 -7.55 -0.02
N ASP A 145 -3.59 -8.72 -0.21
CA ASP A 145 -2.99 -9.16 -1.46
C ASP A 145 -4.04 -9.80 -2.40
N THR A 146 -5.10 -9.06 -2.73
CA THR A 146 -6.15 -9.49 -3.67
C THR A 146 -6.28 -8.52 -4.85
N ASP A 147 -6.80 -8.97 -6.00
CA ASP A 147 -7.02 -8.11 -7.19
C ASP A 147 -7.92 -6.92 -6.83
N ASP A 148 -8.95 -7.17 -6.03
CA ASP A 148 -9.91 -6.16 -5.61
C ASP A 148 -9.26 -5.06 -4.76
N TYR A 149 -8.39 -5.42 -3.83
CA TYR A 149 -7.77 -4.46 -2.93
C TYR A 149 -6.67 -3.65 -3.64
N VAL A 150 -5.79 -4.31 -4.40
CA VAL A 150 -4.69 -3.58 -5.09
C VAL A 150 -5.20 -2.68 -6.21
N SER A 151 -6.32 -3.04 -6.84
CA SER A 151 -6.98 -2.19 -7.84
C SER A 151 -7.43 -0.84 -7.27
N GLN A 152 -7.68 -0.74 -5.95
CA GLN A 152 -8.05 0.52 -5.30
C GLN A 152 -6.88 1.50 -5.26
N PHE A 153 -5.63 1.01 -5.17
CA PHE A 153 -4.44 1.87 -5.26
C PHE A 153 -4.28 2.43 -6.67
N ILE A 154 -4.49 1.57 -7.68
CA ILE A 154 -4.42 1.97 -9.10
C ILE A 154 -5.49 3.01 -9.43
N SER A 155 -6.72 2.81 -8.97
CA SER A 155 -7.83 3.72 -9.26
C SER A 155 -7.68 5.08 -8.56
N ASN A 156 -6.83 5.18 -7.53
CA ASN A 156 -6.56 6.40 -6.77
C ASN A 156 -5.15 6.98 -7.03
N ASP A 157 -4.44 6.48 -8.05
CA ASP A 157 -3.11 6.96 -8.44
C ASP A 157 -2.05 6.88 -7.33
N VAL A 158 -2.19 5.92 -6.41
CA VAL A 158 -1.25 5.70 -5.30
C VAL A 158 0.03 5.09 -5.85
N SER A 159 1.19 5.71 -5.66
CA SER A 159 2.46 5.13 -6.10
C SER A 159 2.89 3.93 -5.25
N PRO A 160 3.73 3.00 -5.75
CA PRO A 160 4.30 1.92 -4.93
C PRO A 160 5.08 2.45 -3.71
N VAL A 161 5.73 3.62 -3.84
CA VAL A 161 6.44 4.27 -2.73
C VAL A 161 5.46 4.77 -1.67
N GLU A 162 4.36 5.39 -2.08
CA GLU A 162 3.31 5.82 -1.13
C GLU A 162 2.72 4.62 -0.39
N LEU A 163 2.39 3.53 -1.11
CA LEU A 163 1.89 2.32 -0.45
C LEU A 163 2.92 1.76 0.53
N SER A 164 4.20 1.72 0.17
CA SER A 164 5.27 1.30 1.09
C SER A 164 5.26 2.12 2.37
N ASN A 165 5.15 3.45 2.29
CA ASN A 165 5.08 4.31 3.48
C ASN A 165 3.81 4.07 4.31
N ARG A 166 2.66 3.84 3.65
CA ARG A 166 1.40 3.46 4.31
C ARG A 166 1.54 2.13 5.05
N VAL A 167 2.10 1.11 4.41
CA VAL A 167 2.32 -0.22 4.99
C VAL A 167 3.28 -0.15 6.18
N VAL A 168 4.39 0.59 6.06
CA VAL A 168 5.33 0.82 7.16
C VAL A 168 4.61 1.45 8.35
N THR A 169 3.80 2.48 8.12
CA THR A 169 3.01 3.14 9.17
C THR A 169 2.00 2.18 9.80
N ALA A 170 1.25 1.44 8.98
CA ALA A 170 0.23 0.51 9.42
C ALA A 170 0.81 -0.64 10.26
N VAL A 171 2.03 -1.08 9.94
CA VAL A 171 2.66 -2.20 10.65
C VAL A 171 3.39 -1.71 11.89
N GLN A 172 4.30 -0.74 11.73
CA GLN A 172 5.18 -0.33 12.83
C GLN A 172 4.44 0.49 13.89
N ARG A 173 3.56 1.40 13.47
CA ARG A 173 2.95 2.37 14.38
C ARG A 173 1.51 2.07 14.75
N VAL A 174 0.92 1.04 14.14
CA VAL A 174 -0.47 0.64 14.40
C VAL A 174 -0.55 -0.83 14.81
N ARG A 175 -0.13 -1.78 13.97
CA ARG A 175 -0.20 -3.22 14.29
C ARG A 175 0.73 -3.61 15.44
N ASN A 176 1.95 -3.09 15.45
CA ASN A 176 2.98 -3.42 16.43
C ASN A 176 3.07 -2.40 17.58
N ALA A 177 2.20 -1.39 17.61
CA ALA A 177 2.22 -0.34 18.62
C ALA A 177 1.72 -0.84 19.98
N ASP A 178 2.05 -0.10 21.03
CA ASP A 178 1.50 -0.32 22.37
C ASP A 178 -0.04 -0.29 22.32
N PRO A 179 -0.75 -1.24 22.98
CA PRO A 179 -2.21 -1.24 23.04
C PRO A 179 -2.85 0.08 23.52
N ALA A 180 -2.12 0.91 24.28
CA ALA A 180 -2.54 2.26 24.65
C ALA A 180 -2.66 3.21 23.44
N ILE A 181 -1.76 3.10 22.46
CA ILE A 181 -1.80 3.92 21.23
C ILE A 181 -3.02 3.53 20.40
N ALA A 182 -3.24 2.23 20.19
CA ALA A 182 -4.41 1.73 19.47
C ALA A 182 -5.72 2.20 20.14
N ARG A 183 -5.82 2.10 21.48
CA ARG A 183 -6.97 2.63 22.24
C ARG A 183 -7.17 4.14 22.05
N THR A 184 -6.11 4.93 22.15
CA THR A 184 -6.21 6.39 21.95
C THR A 184 -6.61 6.73 20.52
N LEU A 185 -6.10 6.02 19.52
CA LEU A 185 -6.48 6.23 18.12
C LEU A 185 -7.97 5.95 17.89
N ARG A 186 -8.52 4.92 18.56
CA ARG A 186 -9.96 4.64 18.55
C ARG A 186 -10.76 5.72 19.25
N ASP A 187 -10.35 6.14 20.45
CA ASP A 187 -11.08 7.15 21.21
C ASP A 187 -11.08 8.51 20.51
N TYR A 188 -9.98 8.87 19.84
CA TYR A 188 -9.84 10.15 19.15
C TYR A 188 -10.63 10.21 17.84
N TYR A 189 -10.70 9.10 17.10
CA TYR A 189 -11.17 9.10 15.72
C TYR A 189 -12.30 8.11 15.42
N GLY A 190 -12.77 7.36 16.42
CA GLY A 190 -13.88 6.42 16.27
C GLY A 190 -13.59 5.24 15.34
N ILE A 191 -12.33 4.82 15.19
CA ILE A 191 -11.93 3.74 14.28
C ILE A 191 -12.15 2.38 14.96
N GLY A 192 -12.64 1.36 14.24
CA GLY A 192 -12.88 0.01 14.77
C GLY A 192 -11.59 -0.82 14.97
N ASP A 193 -11.63 -1.80 15.87
CA ASP A 193 -10.48 -2.68 16.21
C ASP A 193 -9.96 -3.50 15.03
N THR A 194 -10.85 -4.00 14.17
CA THR A 194 -10.49 -4.78 12.97
C THR A 194 -9.97 -3.94 11.82
N ASP A 195 -10.10 -2.61 11.90
CA ASP A 195 -10.04 -1.76 10.71
C ASP A 195 -8.85 -0.81 10.71
N LEU A 196 -8.02 -0.76 11.76
CA LEU A 196 -6.94 0.22 11.84
C LEU A 196 -5.88 0.07 10.74
N VAL A 197 -5.47 -1.17 10.41
CA VAL A 197 -4.55 -1.41 9.29
C VAL A 197 -5.22 -1.03 7.97
N ALA A 198 -6.48 -1.45 7.76
CA ALA A 198 -7.23 -1.11 6.56
C ALA A 198 -7.42 0.40 6.41
N TYR A 199 -7.63 1.13 7.50
CA TYR A 199 -7.77 2.57 7.55
C TYR A 199 -6.50 3.30 7.10
N VAL A 200 -5.32 2.85 7.56
CA VAL A 200 -4.04 3.43 7.13
C VAL A 200 -3.76 3.15 5.65
N LEU A 201 -4.16 1.97 5.19
CA LEU A 201 -4.00 1.56 3.80
C LEU A 201 -5.05 2.20 2.87
N ASP A 202 -6.17 2.72 3.37
CA ASP A 202 -7.24 3.26 2.53
C ASP A 202 -6.72 4.40 1.62
N PRO A 203 -6.75 4.22 0.29
CA PRO A 203 -6.26 5.23 -0.65
C PRO A 203 -7.18 6.46 -0.73
N ASN A 204 -8.42 6.39 -0.25
CA ASN A 204 -9.32 7.54 -0.18
C ASN A 204 -8.98 8.46 1.01
N GLN A 205 -8.20 7.97 1.98
CA GLN A 205 -7.70 8.80 3.07
C GLN A 205 -6.40 9.49 2.66
N GLN A 206 -6.28 10.75 3.07
CA GLN A 206 -5.02 11.50 2.89
C GLN A 206 -3.96 10.93 3.84
N PHE A 207 -2.88 10.40 3.28
CA PHE A 207 -1.82 9.80 4.09
C PHE A 207 -1.20 10.76 5.13
N PRO A 208 -0.92 12.04 4.82
CA PRO A 208 -0.43 12.99 5.83
C PRO A 208 -1.40 13.19 7.00
N LYS A 209 -2.71 13.11 6.76
CA LYS A 209 -3.73 13.16 7.82
C LYS A 209 -3.60 11.93 8.72
N ILE A 210 -3.50 10.74 8.15
CA ILE A 210 -3.30 9.50 8.91
C ILE A 210 -2.01 9.57 9.75
N GLN A 211 -0.90 10.04 9.17
CA GLN A 211 0.35 10.20 9.90
C GLN A 211 0.20 11.13 11.11
N THR A 212 -0.53 12.23 10.94
CA THR A 212 -0.86 13.18 12.02
C THR A 212 -1.70 12.52 13.10
N GLN A 213 -2.73 11.77 12.73
CA GLN A 213 -3.63 11.08 13.66
C GLN A 213 -2.89 10.01 14.48
N VAL A 214 -2.02 9.23 13.86
CA VAL A 214 -1.21 8.23 14.55
C VAL A 214 -0.24 8.90 15.53
N ALA A 215 0.43 9.99 15.14
CA ALA A 215 1.28 10.76 16.04
C ALA A 215 0.49 11.41 17.19
N ALA A 216 -0.69 11.97 16.92
CA ALA A 216 -1.57 12.51 17.95
C ALA A 216 -2.01 11.42 18.95
N ALA A 217 -2.31 10.21 18.46
CA ALA A 217 -2.65 9.08 19.33
C ALA A 217 -1.47 8.61 20.19
N GLU A 218 -0.24 8.62 19.66
CA GLU A 218 0.97 8.35 20.43
C GLU A 218 1.19 9.37 21.56
N ILE A 219 0.99 10.65 21.26
CA ILE A 219 1.08 11.76 22.23
C ILE A 219 -0.02 11.64 23.29
N GLY A 220 -1.27 11.41 22.87
CA GLY A 220 -2.40 11.21 23.77
C GLY A 220 -2.22 9.97 24.66
N ALA A 221 -1.68 8.88 24.12
CA ALA A 221 -1.34 7.69 24.91
C ALA A 221 -0.26 8.01 25.95
N ALA A 222 0.78 8.78 25.60
CA ALA A 222 1.81 9.21 26.53
C ALA A 222 1.24 10.04 27.69
N ALA A 223 0.29 10.94 27.42
CA ALA A 223 -0.39 11.72 28.45
C ALA A 223 -1.27 10.85 29.37
N ARG A 224 -2.02 9.92 28.78
CA ARG A 224 -2.91 9.00 29.51
C ARG A 224 -2.13 8.09 30.47
N LEU A 225 -0.91 7.71 30.10
CA LEU A 225 -0.01 6.98 31.01
C LEU A 225 0.34 7.79 32.28
N GLN A 226 0.30 9.12 32.20
CA GLN A 226 0.49 10.03 33.34
C GLN A 226 -0.82 10.40 34.05
N GLY A 227 -1.94 9.76 33.70
CA GLY A 227 -3.26 10.07 34.25
C GLY A 227 -3.90 11.34 33.67
N LEU A 228 -3.33 11.90 32.60
CA LEU A 228 -3.81 13.12 31.94
C LEU A 228 -4.59 12.80 30.67
N GLN A 229 -5.61 13.61 30.36
CA GLN A 229 -6.44 13.43 29.16
C GLN A 229 -6.37 14.69 28.29
N PRO A 230 -5.40 14.77 27.37
CA PRO A 230 -5.29 15.91 26.48
C PRO A 230 -6.39 15.88 25.43
N GLY A 231 -6.79 17.06 24.94
CA GLY A 231 -7.74 17.15 23.85
C GLY A 231 -7.11 16.70 22.52
N VAL A 232 -7.91 16.07 21.64
CA VAL A 232 -7.46 15.63 20.30
C VAL A 232 -6.78 16.76 19.53
N ALA A 233 -7.37 17.96 19.55
CA ALA A 233 -6.82 19.13 18.87
C ALA A 233 -5.43 19.53 19.38
N VAL A 234 -5.16 19.37 20.68
CA VAL A 234 -3.85 19.65 21.27
C VAL A 234 -2.85 18.57 20.85
N SER A 235 -3.22 17.29 20.97
CA SER A 235 -2.35 16.20 20.52
C SER A 235 -2.00 16.31 19.03
N GLU A 236 -2.95 16.71 18.18
CA GLU A 236 -2.69 16.98 16.76
C GLU A 236 -1.82 18.21 16.53
N GLN A 237 -1.98 19.27 17.31
CA GLN A 237 -1.11 20.44 17.24
C GLN A 237 0.34 20.03 17.56
N LEU A 238 0.54 19.29 18.66
CA LEU A 238 1.86 18.79 19.06
C LEU A 238 2.44 17.85 17.99
N ALA A 239 1.63 16.97 17.42
CA ALA A 239 2.04 16.11 16.30
C ALA A 239 2.51 16.92 15.09
N ARG A 240 1.77 17.97 14.71
CA ARG A 240 2.16 18.87 13.60
C ARG A 240 3.42 19.68 13.90
N GLN A 241 3.73 19.91 15.17
CA GLN A 241 4.97 20.53 15.61
C GLN A 241 6.16 19.56 15.63
N GLY A 242 5.93 18.27 15.34
CA GLY A 242 6.96 17.24 15.33
C GLY A 242 7.27 16.64 16.70
N VAL A 243 6.43 16.89 17.71
CA VAL A 243 6.60 16.28 19.04
C VAL A 243 6.47 14.77 18.92
N THR A 244 7.52 14.07 19.31
CA THR A 244 7.57 12.60 19.31
C THR A 244 6.90 12.02 20.56
N GLN A 245 6.58 10.72 20.53
CA GLN A 245 6.06 10.01 21.70
C GLN A 245 6.97 10.17 22.94
N VAL A 246 8.28 10.11 22.77
CA VAL A 246 9.25 10.21 23.87
C VAL A 246 9.29 11.63 24.46
N GLU A 247 9.22 12.65 23.61
CA GLU A 247 9.13 14.05 24.06
C GLU A 247 7.79 14.30 24.77
N ALA A 248 6.69 13.75 24.25
CA ALA A 248 5.39 13.79 24.89
C ALA A 248 5.41 13.12 26.26
N GLN A 249 6.02 11.94 26.40
CA GLN A 249 6.17 11.25 27.70
C GLN A 249 6.89 12.13 28.72
N ARG A 250 8.01 12.78 28.34
CA ARG A 250 8.75 13.69 29.24
C ARG A 250 7.93 14.93 29.59
N GLY A 251 7.30 15.55 28.59
CA GLY A 251 6.49 16.75 28.79
C GLY A 251 5.28 16.47 29.69
N TYR A 252 4.53 15.40 29.43
CA TYR A 252 3.38 15.05 30.28
C TYR A 252 3.79 14.55 31.67
N ALA A 253 4.96 13.92 31.84
CA ALA A 253 5.47 13.64 33.18
C ALA A 253 5.77 14.93 33.96
N THR A 254 6.29 15.96 33.28
CA THR A 254 6.51 17.28 33.89
C THR A 254 5.19 17.95 34.24
N ILE A 255 4.19 17.86 33.35
CA ILE A 255 2.84 18.39 33.59
C ILE A 255 2.21 17.68 34.79
N ALA A 256 2.29 16.35 34.87
CA ALA A 256 1.71 15.58 35.97
C ALA A 256 2.32 15.94 37.34
N ASP A 257 3.59 16.33 37.38
CA ASP A 257 4.26 16.81 38.61
C ASP A 257 3.75 18.19 39.05
N ILE A 258 3.61 19.14 38.12
CA ILE A 258 3.26 20.54 38.45
C ILE A 258 1.75 20.78 38.57
N LEU A 259 0.94 20.06 37.80
CA LEU A 259 -0.47 20.38 37.57
C LEU A 259 -1.32 20.29 38.85
N PRO A 260 -1.22 19.24 39.69
CA PRO A 260 -2.05 19.14 40.89
C PRO A 260 -1.88 20.32 41.86
N THR A 261 -0.64 20.78 42.01
CA THR A 261 -0.34 21.95 42.85
C THR A 261 -0.86 23.23 42.21
N ALA A 262 -0.62 23.41 40.90
CA ALA A 262 -1.08 24.59 40.18
C ALA A 262 -2.62 24.72 40.15
N GLU A 263 -3.34 23.61 40.00
CA GLU A 263 -4.80 23.57 40.06
C GLU A 263 -5.31 23.90 41.47
N LYS A 264 -4.68 23.35 42.52
CA LYS A 264 -5.00 23.70 43.91
C LYS A 264 -4.85 25.20 44.17
N LEU A 265 -3.72 25.79 43.79
CA LEU A 265 -3.47 27.23 43.95
C LEU A 265 -4.46 28.06 43.11
N SER A 266 -4.75 27.63 41.89
CA SER A 266 -5.76 28.27 41.03
C SER A 266 -7.15 28.26 41.67
N GLY A 267 -7.51 27.18 42.37
CA GLY A 267 -8.76 27.10 43.13
C GLY A 267 -8.81 28.08 44.30
N ILE A 268 -7.72 28.16 45.06
CA ILE A 268 -7.58 29.08 46.22
C ILE A 268 -7.66 30.54 45.77
N TYR A 269 -6.98 30.89 44.68
CA TYR A 269 -6.87 32.27 44.18
C TYR A 269 -7.83 32.61 43.04
N SER A 270 -8.87 31.80 42.83
CA SER A 270 -9.78 31.89 41.68
C SER A 270 -10.49 33.26 41.53
N THR A 271 -10.63 34.03 42.62
CA THR A 271 -11.24 35.37 42.62
C THR A 271 -10.28 36.47 42.18
N THR A 272 -8.97 36.26 42.29
CA THR A 272 -7.94 37.30 42.04
C THR A 272 -6.98 36.93 40.91
N MET A 273 -6.98 35.69 40.46
CA MET A 273 -6.01 35.18 39.49
C MET A 273 -6.68 34.33 38.39
N PRO A 274 -6.15 34.38 37.15
CA PRO A 274 -6.59 33.47 36.10
C PRO A 274 -6.20 32.03 36.44
N GLY A 275 -7.08 31.09 36.10
CA GLY A 275 -6.84 29.66 36.32
C GLY A 275 -5.67 29.11 35.51
N PHE A 276 -5.08 28.05 36.04
CA PHE A 276 -4.05 27.23 35.41
C PHE A 276 -4.48 25.76 35.45
N GLY A 277 -4.93 25.24 34.32
CA GLY A 277 -5.29 23.83 34.15
C GLY A 277 -4.38 23.11 33.16
N LEU A 278 -4.80 21.91 32.73
CA LEU A 278 -4.04 21.08 31.78
C LEU A 278 -3.68 21.85 30.49
N ALA A 279 -4.62 22.59 29.91
CA ALA A 279 -4.37 23.34 28.69
C ALA A 279 -3.26 24.40 28.87
N GLU A 280 -3.25 25.16 29.98
CA GLU A 280 -2.15 26.07 30.29
C GLU A 280 -0.83 25.33 30.50
N ALA A 281 -0.85 24.20 31.20
CA ALA A 281 0.34 23.40 31.45
C ALA A 281 0.95 22.85 30.14
N GLU A 282 0.13 22.42 29.20
CA GLU A 282 0.56 22.00 27.87
C GLU A 282 1.18 23.16 27.08
N GLN A 283 0.61 24.36 27.16
CA GLN A 283 1.18 25.55 26.52
C GLN A 283 2.50 25.99 27.18
N ASP A 284 2.63 25.85 28.50
CA ASP A 284 3.84 26.14 29.25
C ASP A 284 4.97 25.18 28.86
N VAL A 285 4.69 23.87 28.88
CA VAL A 285 5.71 22.83 28.73
C VAL A 285 6.08 22.59 27.26
N PHE A 286 5.10 22.46 26.36
CA PHE A 286 5.39 22.11 24.97
C PHE A 286 5.59 23.32 24.07
N ASN A 287 4.82 24.40 24.26
CA ASN A 287 4.90 25.60 23.42
C ASN A 287 5.78 26.69 24.05
N THR A 288 6.27 26.51 25.26
CA THR A 288 7.06 27.52 26.02
C THR A 288 6.37 28.88 26.07
N LEU A 289 5.03 28.88 26.10
CA LEU A 289 4.26 30.09 25.94
C LEU A 289 4.46 31.01 27.15
N ALA A 290 5.07 32.18 26.92
CA ALA A 290 5.43 33.11 27.99
C ALA A 290 4.23 33.57 28.84
N SER A 291 3.01 33.59 28.29
CA SER A 291 1.82 33.88 29.08
C SER A 291 1.44 32.74 30.03
N ALA A 292 1.54 31.48 29.59
CA ALA A 292 1.29 30.31 30.42
C ALA A 292 2.32 30.19 31.56
N GLN A 293 3.61 30.39 31.23
CA GLN A 293 4.69 30.43 32.22
C GLN A 293 4.49 31.52 33.27
N ARG A 294 4.04 32.72 32.85
CA ARG A 294 3.71 33.81 33.77
C ARG A 294 2.54 33.47 34.67
N LYS A 295 1.47 32.84 34.15
CA LYS A 295 0.36 32.36 34.98
C LYS A 295 0.86 31.43 36.10
N ARG A 296 1.69 30.44 35.75
CA ARG A 296 2.30 29.52 36.73
C ARG A 296 3.13 30.24 37.78
N LYS A 297 4.04 31.12 37.35
CA LYS A 297 4.92 31.89 38.25
C LYS A 297 4.13 32.79 39.19
N ASN A 298 3.16 33.53 38.68
CA ASN A 298 2.34 34.43 39.47
C ASN A 298 1.58 33.66 40.57
N LEU A 299 1.06 32.45 40.28
CA LEU A 299 0.37 31.63 41.28
C LEU A 299 1.31 31.24 42.43
N ILE A 300 2.54 30.83 42.10
CA ILE A 300 3.56 30.46 43.10
C ILE A 300 3.99 31.70 43.92
N GLU A 301 4.22 32.83 43.25
CA GLU A 301 4.60 34.08 43.91
C GLU A 301 3.49 34.57 44.85
N ARG A 302 2.22 34.40 44.47
CA ARG A 302 1.09 34.75 45.32
C ARG A 302 1.01 33.88 46.57
N GLU A 303 1.20 32.57 46.43
CA GLU A 303 1.27 31.64 47.56
C GLU A 303 2.36 32.06 48.54
N ILE A 304 3.57 32.34 48.04
CA ILE A 304 4.70 32.79 48.87
C ILE A 304 4.37 34.11 49.57
N ALA A 305 3.77 35.07 48.87
CA ALA A 305 3.38 36.37 49.45
C ALA A 305 2.34 36.23 50.57
N GLU A 306 1.32 35.38 50.39
CA GLU A 306 0.27 35.16 51.38
C GLU A 306 0.84 34.48 52.65
N PHE A 307 1.66 33.44 52.48
CA PHE A 307 2.29 32.73 53.59
C PHE A 307 3.33 33.58 54.33
N SER A 308 4.14 34.36 53.62
CA SER A 308 5.11 35.26 54.24
C SER A 308 4.43 36.39 55.03
N GLY A 309 3.32 36.95 54.52
CA GLY A 309 2.54 37.97 55.21
C GLY A 309 1.86 37.51 56.50
N GLN A 310 1.43 36.23 56.57
CA GLN A 310 0.78 35.66 57.74
C GLN A 310 1.75 35.34 58.89
N SER A 311 3.02 35.06 58.59
CA SER A 311 4.04 34.67 59.59
C SER A 311 4.45 35.80 60.56
N GLY A 312 4.15 37.07 60.24
CA GLY A 312 4.47 38.23 61.05
C GLY A 312 3.40 38.64 62.08
N LEU A 313 2.15 38.22 61.92
CA LEU A 313 1.03 38.69 62.75
C LEU A 313 0.76 37.84 64.01
N ALA A 314 1.34 36.63 64.12
CA ALA A 314 1.09 35.73 65.24
C ALA A 314 2.04 35.89 66.45
N ARG A 315 3.18 36.58 66.32
CA ARG A 315 4.15 36.74 67.44
C ARG A 315 3.85 37.91 68.38
N GLY A 316 2.94 38.82 68.04
CA GLY A 316 2.66 40.03 68.82
C GLY A 316 1.63 39.88 69.95
N SER A 317 0.93 38.74 70.06
CA SER A 317 -0.30 38.65 70.88
C SER A 317 -0.16 37.92 72.24
N LEU A 318 1.04 37.48 72.65
CA LEU A 318 1.21 36.72 73.91
C LEU A 318 1.93 37.47 75.02
N GLY A 319 2.02 38.80 74.95
CA GLY A 319 2.74 39.58 75.94
C GLY A 319 2.02 40.84 76.39
N ILE A 320 0.78 40.75 76.90
CA ILE A 320 0.21 41.73 77.85
C ILE A 320 -0.98 41.05 78.56
N SER A 321 -0.83 40.84 79.87
CA SER A 321 -1.85 40.98 80.94
C SER A 321 -1.73 39.94 82.06
N THR A 322 -0.59 39.95 82.76
CA THR A 322 -0.57 39.60 84.19
C THR A 322 0.19 40.68 84.97
N SER A 323 -0.41 41.87 85.09
CA SER A 323 -0.11 42.79 86.18
C SER A 323 -1.42 43.16 86.87
N GLY A 324 -1.78 42.35 87.87
CA GLY A 324 -2.77 42.67 88.90
C GLY A 324 -2.04 42.74 90.23
N THR A 325 -1.99 43.95 90.77
CA THR A 325 -1.24 44.49 91.91
C THR A 325 -1.75 44.04 93.29
N TYR A 326 -0.78 43.92 94.22
CA TYR A 326 -0.74 44.13 95.68
C TYR A 326 -1.93 43.73 96.57
#